data_AF-A0A2S5CHV3-F1
#
_entry.id   AF-A0A2S5CHV3-F1
#
_cell.length_a   1.000
_cell.length_b   1.000
_cell.length_c   1.000
_cell.angle_alpha   90.00
_cell.angle_beta   90.00
_cell.angle_gamma   90.00
#
_symmetry.space_group_name_H-M   'P 1'
#
loop_
_entity.id
_entity.type
_entity.pdbx_description
1 polymer ?
#
loop_
_entity_poly.entity_id
_entity_poly.type
_entity_poly.pdbx_seq_one_letter_code
_entity_poly.pdbx_strand_id
1 'polypeptide(L)' 'MEIIEIGREKSLVSLSRAELLIVNAALNEICNGIAVFEFETRIGADRNYVATLLKEFHLLLDEMVLSEKG' A
#
# COMPACT_ATOMS: atom_id res chain seq x y z
N MET A 1 -4.11 -6.40 11.63
CA MET A 1 -2.73 -5.93 11.54
C MET A 1 -2.03 -6.36 12.80
N GLU A 2 -0.88 -6.98 12.64
CA GLU A 2 0.00 -7.40 13.72
C GLU A 2 1.40 -6.89 13.45
N ILE A 3 2.11 -6.44 14.48
CA ILE A 3 3.51 -6.02 14.36
C ILE A 3 4.38 -7.24 14.63
N ILE A 4 5.20 -7.63 13.65
CA ILE A 4 6.10 -8.79 13.75
C ILE A 4 7.49 -8.34 14.23
N GLU A 5 8.01 -7.24 13.68
CA GLU A 5 9.34 -6.71 14.02
C GLU A 5 9.34 -5.18 13.96
N ILE A 6 10.03 -4.54 14.91
CA ILE A 6 10.26 -3.10 14.93
C ILE A 6 11.75 -2.84 14.73
N GLY A 7 12.10 -2.19 13.63
CA GLY A 7 13.42 -1.68 13.36
C GLY A 7 13.40 -0.16 13.17
N ARG A 8 14.59 0.46 13.27
CA ARG A 8 14.74 1.92 13.19
C ARG A 8 14.31 2.49 11.83
N GLU A 9 14.65 1.80 10.74
CA GLU A 9 14.39 2.24 9.36
C GLU A 9 13.32 1.38 8.65
N LYS A 10 13.06 0.18 9.17
CA LYS A 10 12.12 -0.79 8.60
C LYS A 10 11.42 -1.51 9.72
N SER A 11 10.14 -1.80 9.52
CA SER A 11 9.34 -2.64 10.42
C SER A 11 8.63 -3.70 9.59
N LEU A 12 8.40 -4.86 10.18
CA LEU A 12 7.65 -5.94 9.55
C LEU A 12 6.26 -6.02 10.22
N VAL A 13 5.21 -5.94 9.41
CA VAL A 13 3.82 -6.07 9.86
C VAL A 13 3.12 -7.15 9.05
N SER A 14 2.23 -7.89 9.72
CA SER A 14 1.27 -8.78 9.07
C SER A 14 -0.03 -8.02 8.82
N LEU A 15 -0.51 -8.08 7.58
CA LEU A 15 -1.81 -7.56 7.18
C LEU A 15 -2.65 -8.71 6.63
N SER A 16 -3.91 -8.77 7.05
CA SER A 16 -4.88 -9.61 6.37
C SER A 16 -5.15 -9.09 4.96
N ARG A 17 -5.69 -9.94 4.08
CA ARG A 17 -6.10 -9.54 2.73
C ARG A 17 -7.06 -8.34 2.75
N ALA A 18 -8.01 -8.33 3.69
CA ALA A 18 -8.98 -7.23 3.84
C ALA A 18 -8.30 -5.90 4.20
N GLU A 19 -7.29 -5.93 5.08
CA GLU A 19 -6.55 -4.73 5.47
C GLU A 19 -5.67 -4.23 4.33
N LEU A 20 -5.02 -5.14 3.59
CA LEU A 20 -4.23 -4.78 2.42
C LEU A 20 -5.10 -4.15 1.31
N LEU A 21 -6.32 -4.64 1.12
CA LEU A 21 -7.29 -4.03 0.19
C LEU A 21 -7.63 -2.58 0.57
N ILE A 22 -7.76 -2.28 1.87
CA ILE A 22 -8.01 -0.91 2.35
C ILE A 22 -6.82 -0.01 2.01
N VAL A 23 -5.59 -0.46 2.28
CA VAL A 23 -4.37 0.31 1.95
C VAL A 23 -4.26 0.55 0.44
N ASN A 24 -4.47 -0.49 -0.37
CA ASN A 24 -4.45 -0.39 -1.83
C ASN A 24 -5.51 0.61 -2.35
N ALA A 25 -6.75 0.52 -1.85
CA ALA A 25 -7.82 1.43 -2.27
C ALA A 25 -7.52 2.89 -1.88
N ALA A 26 -7.03 3.13 -0.66
CA ALA A 26 -6.65 4.47 -0.21
C ALA A 26 -5.54 5.08 -1.08
N LEU A 27 -4.50 4.31 -1.39
CA LEU A 27 -3.42 4.75 -2.27
C LEU A 27 -3.89 4.98 -3.71
N ASN A 28 -4.82 4.16 -4.19
CA ASN A 28 -5.43 4.38 -5.50
C ASN A 28 -6.24 5.68 -5.55
N GLU A 29 -7.01 6.00 -4.52
CA GLU A 29 -7.73 7.28 -4.45
C GLU A 29 -6.76 8.46 -4.39
N ILE A 30 -5.74 8.39 -3.54
CA ILE A 30 -4.71 9.44 -3.44
C ILE A 30 -4.01 9.67 -4.79
N CYS A 31 -3.65 8.60 -5.50
CA CYS A 31 -2.98 8.70 -6.79
C CYS A 31 -3.93 9.14 -7.90
N ASN A 32 -5.13 8.59 -7.98
CA ASN A 32 -5.96 8.58 -9.19
C ASN A 32 -7.41 9.09 -8.98
N GLY A 33 -7.96 8.97 -7.77
CA GLY A 33 -9.36 9.25 -7.47
C GLY A 33 -9.63 10.68 -7.01
N ILE A 34 -8.65 11.34 -6.40
CA ILE A 34 -8.78 12.72 -5.90
C ILE A 34 -7.61 13.61 -6.35
N ALA A 35 -7.91 14.90 -6.54
CA ALA A 35 -6.87 15.90 -6.73
C ALA A 35 -6.28 16.29 -5.37
N VAL A 36 -5.05 15.84 -5.08
CA VAL A 36 -4.31 16.23 -3.87
C VAL A 36 -3.39 17.39 -4.19
N PHE A 37 -3.77 18.59 -3.74
CA PHE A 37 -2.90 19.77 -3.77
C PHE A 37 -1.70 19.59 -2.84
N GLU A 38 -0.51 20.09 -3.22
CA GLU A 38 0.74 19.91 -2.45
C GLU A 38 1.01 18.44 -2.07
N PHE A 39 0.89 17.55 -3.06
CA PHE A 39 0.95 16.09 -2.90
C PHE A 39 2.12 15.64 -2.01
N GLU A 40 3.35 16.04 -2.35
CA GLU A 40 4.55 15.60 -1.63
C GLU A 40 4.52 16.02 -0.15
N THR A 41 4.08 17.24 0.14
CA THR A 41 3.99 17.74 1.52
C THR A 41 2.90 17.04 2.32
N ARG A 42 1.75 16.74 1.69
CA ARG A 42 0.60 16.13 2.38
C ARG A 42 0.73 14.62 2.56
N ILE A 43 1.36 13.95 1.60
CA ILE A 43 1.54 12.50 1.61
C ILE A 43 2.89 12.11 2.22
N GLY A 44 3.88 13.00 2.18
CA GLY A 44 5.24 12.76 2.67
C GLY A 44 6.16 12.06 1.66
N ALA A 45 5.72 11.92 0.41
CA ALA A 45 6.50 11.35 -0.68
C ALA A 45 5.99 11.86 -2.04
N ASP A 46 6.86 11.84 -3.04
CA ASP A 46 6.48 12.23 -4.40
C ASP A 46 5.48 11.22 -5.01
N ARG A 47 4.70 11.70 -5.98
CA ARG A 47 3.63 10.91 -6.60
C ARG A 47 4.13 9.65 -7.30
N ASN A 48 5.34 9.66 -7.87
CA ASN A 48 5.88 8.49 -8.58
C ASN A 48 6.27 7.39 -7.60
N TYR A 49 6.84 7.75 -6.45
CA TYR A 49 7.13 6.81 -5.39
C TYR A 49 5.85 6.15 -4.86
N VAL A 50 4.82 6.94 -4.58
CA VAL A 50 3.52 6.42 -4.09
C VAL A 50 2.83 5.55 -5.14
N ALA A 51 2.90 5.91 -6.43
CA ALA A 51 2.39 5.09 -7.52
C ALA A 51 3.12 3.75 -7.65
N THR A 52 4.43 3.73 -7.37
CA THR A 52 5.22 2.49 -7.32
C THR A 52 4.75 1.58 -6.19
N LEU A 53 4.56 2.12 -4.98
CA LEU A 53 4.02 1.37 -3.84
C LEU A 53 2.63 0.79 -4.11
N LEU A 54 1.74 1.59 -4.73
CA LEU A 54 0.42 1.12 -5.14
C LEU A 54 0.52 -0.10 -6.07
N LYS A 55 1.43 -0.06 -7.05
CA LYS A 55 1.65 -1.20 -7.96
C LYS A 55 2.13 -2.44 -7.22
N GLU A 56 3.04 -2.30 -6.26
CA GLU A 56 3.52 -3.43 -5.45
C GLU A 56 2.39 -4.05 -4.62
N PHE A 57 1.52 -3.24 -4.01
CA PHE A 57 0.36 -3.76 -3.28
C PHE A 57 -0.67 -4.44 -4.19
N HIS A 58 -0.88 -3.94 -5.42
CA HIS A 58 -1.75 -4.58 -6.39
C HIS A 58 -1.24 -5.97 -6.76
N LEU A 59 0.05 -6.09 -7.08
CA LEU A 59 0.68 -7.37 -7.39
C LEU A 59 0.61 -8.35 -6.22
N LEU A 60 0.87 -7.87 -4.99
CA LEU A 60 0.75 -8.72 -3.80
C LEU A 60 -0.68 -9.25 -3.62
N LEU A 61 -1.69 -8.42 -3.83
CA LEU A 61 -3.10 -8.83 -3.76
C LEU A 61 -3.45 -9.87 -4.82
N ASP A 62 -2.93 -9.72 -6.04
CA ASP A 62 -3.12 -10.69 -7.12
C ASP A 62 -2.51 -12.06 -6.76
N GLU A 63 -1.28 -12.07 -6.24
CA GLU A 63 -0.60 -13.29 -5.80
C GLU A 63 -1.35 -14.00 -4.67
N MET A 64 -1.91 -13.24 -3.71
CA MET A 64 -2.73 -13.84 -2.64
C MET A 64 -3.96 -14.56 -3.20
N VAL A 65 -4.62 -14.02 -4.23
CA VAL A 65 -5.78 -14.67 -4.88
C VAL A 65 -5.37 -15.93 -5.65
N LEU A 66 -4.17 -15.95 -6.24
CA LEU A 66 -3.65 -17.14 -6.91
C LEU A 66 -3.27 -18.23 -5.90
N SER A 67 -2.73 -17.85 -4.75
CA SER A 67 -2.33 -18.77 -3.68
C SER A 67 -3.51 -19.49 -3.01
N GLU A 68 -4.71 -18.90 -3.01
CA GLU A 68 -5.94 -19.52 -2.50
C GLU A 68 -6.51 -20.61 -3.42
N LYS A 69 -6.02 -20.71 -4.67
CA LYS A 69 -6.53 -21.65 -5.69
C LYS A 69 -5.70 -22.93 -5.82
N GLY A 70 -4.65 -23.11 -5.03
CA GLY A 70 -3.82 -24.32 -4.96
C GLY A 70 -4.12 -25.13 -3.72
#